data_AF-A0A673B474-F1
#
_entry.id   AF-A0A673B474-F1
#
_cell.length_a   1.000
_cell.length_b   1.000
_cell.length_c   1.000
_cell.angle_alpha   90.00
_cell.angle_beta   90.00
_cell.angle_gamma   90.00
#
_symmetry.space_group_name_H-M   'P 1'
#
loop_
_entity.id
_entity.type
_entity.pdbx_description
1 polymer ?
#
loop_
_entity_poly.entity_id
_entity_poly.type
_entity_poly.pdbx_seq_one_letter_code
_entity_poly.pdbx_strand_id
1 'polypeptide(L)'
;MQILLVFALFLFARNLTGAARPDKCASRCDTSLCPSPSCPGGYVPDRCNCCLVCSPAEGDPCGRKNSLPCGDGLECKPLGPGRRRGGSKGVCRCTSQQEVCASDGRTYGNVCKMKAASRRAQQRGSCSLDHPNSPRYKFNFIADVVEKIAPAVVHIELFVRHPLFGRHMRLSSGSGFIVTHSGVIVTNAHVVTTATTVTGRPQLRVQLHDGDAYDAMVREVDRKADIATIKVNPQKKLPVLSVGRSSDLRPGEFVVAIGSPFALQNTVTTGIVSTAQRDGKELGIKDSDMDYIQTDAIINYGNSGGPLVNLDGEVIGINTLKVTAGISFAIPSDRISRFLAESQTKHSKALESKSERDKGEIKPLIQLEFFKPETLRRFPEVSSGVLVRQVIPNTPAENGGIQEGDVIVKVNGHPVQTIDDIWEALQGHQPLLLEIRRGNDDLLFNIHPQVMTH
;
A
#
# COMPACT_ATOMS: atom_id res chain seq x y z
N MET A 1 16.13 65.95 -31.00
CA MET A 1 14.65 65.87 -30.90
C MET A 1 14.09 65.68 -32.31
N GLN A 2 13.09 64.80 -32.45
CA GLN A 2 12.46 64.35 -33.70
C GLN A 2 13.35 63.46 -34.61
N ILE A 3 13.23 62.14 -34.44
CA ILE A 3 13.23 61.05 -35.45
C ILE A 3 13.14 59.76 -34.62
N LEU A 4 11.94 59.40 -34.13
CA LEU A 4 11.67 58.07 -33.54
C LEU A 4 10.17 57.79 -33.29
N LEU A 5 9.28 58.45 -34.03
CA LEU A 5 7.83 58.40 -33.76
C LEU A 5 6.94 58.05 -34.97
N VAL A 6 7.50 57.46 -36.03
CA VAL A 6 6.72 57.11 -37.24
C VAL A 6 6.71 55.62 -37.58
N PHE A 7 7.48 54.76 -36.90
CA PHE A 7 7.54 53.32 -37.23
C PHE A 7 6.67 52.39 -36.36
N ALA A 8 5.86 52.92 -35.44
CA ALA A 8 5.05 52.11 -34.51
C ALA A 8 3.55 52.04 -34.88
N LEU A 9 3.12 52.56 -36.02
CA LEU A 9 1.70 52.65 -36.41
C LEU A 9 1.28 51.74 -37.58
N PHE A 10 2.18 50.89 -38.09
CA PHE A 10 1.89 50.02 -39.26
C PHE A 10 1.93 48.50 -38.99
N LEU A 11 2.05 48.05 -37.74
CA LEU A 11 2.15 46.62 -37.41
C LEU A 11 1.09 46.07 -36.44
N PHE A 12 0.03 46.85 -36.13
CA PHE A 12 -1.10 46.38 -35.31
C PHE A 12 -2.45 46.44 -36.05
N ALA A 13 -2.44 46.12 -37.34
CA ALA A 13 -3.68 46.07 -38.13
C ALA A 13 -3.70 44.90 -39.11
N ARG A 14 -3.31 43.69 -38.69
CA ARG A 14 -3.55 42.44 -39.44
C ARG A 14 -3.61 41.26 -38.48
N ASN A 15 -4.81 40.98 -37.97
CA ASN A 15 -5.37 39.64 -37.71
C ASN A 15 -6.73 39.75 -36.97
N LEU A 16 -7.61 40.64 -37.45
CA LEU A 16 -9.04 40.48 -37.30
C LEU A 16 -9.56 39.96 -38.64
N THR A 17 -9.30 38.69 -38.93
CA THR A 17 -10.00 37.98 -39.99
C THR A 17 -11.46 37.83 -39.56
N GLY A 18 -12.28 38.81 -39.94
CA GLY A 18 -13.72 38.61 -40.06
C GLY A 18 -13.95 37.55 -41.13
N ALA A 19 -14.17 36.32 -40.71
CA ALA A 19 -14.63 35.27 -41.60
C ALA A 19 -16.00 35.69 -42.16
N ALA A 20 -16.06 35.96 -43.46
CA ALA A 20 -17.30 36.10 -44.18
C ALA A 20 -18.12 34.81 -43.99
N ARG A 21 -19.34 34.94 -43.48
CA ARG A 21 -20.23 33.81 -43.20
C ARG A 21 -20.87 33.33 -44.50
N PRO A 22 -20.73 32.07 -44.91
CA PRO A 22 -21.50 31.53 -46.02
C PRO A 22 -22.98 31.43 -45.62
N ASP A 23 -23.88 31.91 -46.48
CA ASP A 23 -25.34 31.88 -46.26
C ASP A 23 -25.96 30.46 -46.38
N LYS A 24 -25.15 29.41 -46.59
CA LYS A 24 -25.59 28.02 -46.71
C LYS A 24 -24.76 27.11 -45.81
N CYS A 25 -25.45 26.36 -44.96
CA CYS A 25 -24.84 25.33 -44.12
C CYS A 25 -24.36 24.16 -44.97
N ALA A 26 -23.19 23.59 -44.64
CA ALA A 26 -22.70 22.38 -45.27
C ALA A 26 -23.65 21.20 -44.97
N SER A 27 -23.77 20.25 -45.91
CA SER A 27 -24.62 19.06 -45.76
C SER A 27 -24.09 18.06 -44.71
N ARG A 28 -22.80 18.16 -44.35
CA ARG A 28 -22.15 17.35 -43.32
C ARG A 28 -21.30 18.24 -42.42
N CYS A 29 -21.50 18.14 -41.12
CA CYS A 29 -20.75 18.88 -40.11
C CYS A 29 -19.44 18.15 -39.77
N ASP A 30 -18.32 18.84 -39.83
CA ASP A 30 -17.03 18.37 -39.32
C ASP A 30 -16.73 19.12 -38.01
N THR A 31 -16.93 18.44 -36.88
CA THR A 31 -16.76 19.03 -35.55
C THR A 31 -15.29 19.23 -35.17
N SER A 32 -14.34 18.64 -35.90
CA SER A 32 -12.91 18.80 -35.64
C SER A 32 -12.38 20.18 -36.01
N LEU A 33 -13.09 20.89 -36.90
CA LEU A 33 -12.77 22.24 -37.34
C LEU A 33 -13.46 23.32 -36.48
N CYS A 34 -14.23 22.92 -35.48
CA CYS A 34 -14.95 23.87 -34.64
C CYS A 34 -13.99 24.68 -33.76
N PRO A 35 -14.15 26.02 -33.70
CA PRO A 35 -13.40 26.82 -32.75
C PRO A 35 -13.81 26.41 -31.33
N SER A 36 -12.84 26.42 -30.40
CA SER A 36 -13.08 26.20 -28.96
C SER A 36 -12.93 27.53 -28.19
N PRO A 37 -13.81 28.52 -28.41
CA PRO A 37 -13.68 29.82 -27.79
C PRO A 37 -14.01 29.76 -26.30
N SER A 38 -13.35 30.60 -25.52
CA SER A 38 -13.59 30.73 -24.09
C SER A 38 -14.83 31.60 -23.85
N CYS A 39 -15.97 31.00 -23.46
CA CYS A 39 -17.26 31.69 -23.41
C CYS A 39 -17.84 31.83 -21.98
N PRO A 40 -17.58 32.95 -21.29
CA PRO A 40 -18.18 33.29 -19.99
C PRO A 40 -19.71 33.14 -19.92
N GLY A 41 -20.40 33.50 -21.00
CA GLY A 41 -21.86 33.45 -21.12
C GLY A 41 -22.42 32.03 -21.27
N GLY A 42 -21.56 31.03 -21.52
CA GLY A 42 -21.94 29.69 -21.91
C GLY A 42 -21.85 29.47 -23.42
N TYR A 43 -22.29 28.30 -23.86
CA TYR A 43 -22.24 27.88 -25.25
C TYR A 43 -23.65 27.67 -25.80
N VAL A 44 -23.85 27.99 -27.06
CA VAL A 44 -25.03 27.63 -27.85
C VAL A 44 -24.58 27.06 -29.18
N PRO A 45 -25.36 26.17 -29.81
CA PRO A 45 -25.08 25.76 -31.17
C PRO A 45 -25.04 26.97 -32.11
N ASP A 46 -24.15 26.92 -33.09
CA ASP A 46 -24.15 27.85 -34.21
C ASP A 46 -25.41 27.69 -35.07
N ARG A 47 -25.52 28.52 -36.11
CA ARG A 47 -26.71 28.52 -36.99
C ARG A 47 -26.91 27.20 -37.76
N CYS A 48 -25.84 26.46 -37.98
CA CYS A 48 -25.87 25.19 -38.71
C CYS A 48 -25.98 23.99 -37.78
N ASN A 49 -26.15 24.24 -36.47
CA ASN A 49 -26.17 23.24 -35.41
C ASN A 49 -24.92 22.33 -35.43
N CYS A 50 -23.77 22.90 -35.83
CA CYS A 50 -22.54 22.17 -36.08
C CYS A 50 -21.51 22.41 -34.97
N CYS A 51 -21.18 23.68 -34.69
CA CYS A 51 -20.22 24.05 -33.65
C CYS A 51 -20.87 24.71 -32.44
N LEU A 52 -20.23 24.58 -31.27
CA LEU A 52 -20.58 25.36 -30.09
C LEU A 52 -19.89 26.72 -30.14
N VAL A 53 -20.68 27.80 -30.06
CA VAL A 53 -20.20 29.18 -30.08
C VAL A 53 -20.63 29.92 -28.83
N CYS A 54 -19.97 31.06 -28.52
CA CYS A 54 -20.33 31.85 -27.35
C CYS A 54 -21.77 32.33 -27.43
N SER A 55 -22.52 32.02 -26.38
CA SER A 55 -23.88 32.52 -26.24
C SER A 55 -23.89 34.01 -25.87
N PRO A 56 -24.91 34.76 -26.31
CA PRO A 56 -25.23 36.08 -25.76
C PRO A 56 -25.45 35.97 -24.25
N ALA A 57 -24.79 36.86 -23.50
CA ALA A 57 -24.88 36.95 -22.05
C ALA A 57 -26.09 37.76 -21.60
N GLU A 58 -26.34 37.80 -20.28
CA GLU A 58 -27.41 38.63 -19.72
C GLU A 58 -27.19 40.11 -20.07
N GLY A 59 -28.21 40.75 -20.65
CA GLY A 59 -28.16 42.12 -21.16
C GLY A 59 -27.83 42.26 -22.65
N ASP A 60 -27.36 41.20 -23.31
CA ASP A 60 -27.05 41.22 -24.73
C ASP A 60 -28.33 41.23 -25.60
N PRO A 61 -28.29 41.86 -26.78
CA PRO A 61 -29.44 41.97 -27.67
C PRO A 61 -29.84 40.61 -28.27
N CYS A 62 -31.14 40.32 -28.30
CA CYS A 62 -31.69 39.09 -28.84
C CYS A 62 -32.95 39.33 -29.70
N GLY A 63 -33.44 38.27 -30.36
CA GLY A 63 -34.70 38.32 -31.13
C GLY A 63 -34.58 38.95 -32.51
N ARG A 64 -33.39 38.92 -33.13
CA ARG A 64 -33.23 39.19 -34.57
C ARG A 64 -33.43 37.89 -35.35
N LYS A 65 -33.89 37.98 -36.61
CA LYS A 65 -34.16 36.81 -37.46
C LYS A 65 -32.97 35.84 -37.57
N ASN A 66 -31.75 36.36 -37.43
CA ASN A 66 -30.49 35.60 -37.55
C ASN A 66 -29.59 35.69 -36.27
N SER A 67 -30.12 36.06 -35.10
CA SER A 67 -29.32 36.09 -33.86
C SER A 67 -29.21 34.69 -33.23
N LEU A 68 -28.09 34.43 -32.55
CA LEU A 68 -27.94 33.24 -31.70
C LEU A 68 -28.97 33.27 -30.54
N PRO A 69 -29.43 32.11 -30.06
CA PRO A 69 -30.26 32.04 -28.86
C PRO A 69 -29.47 32.49 -27.63
N CYS A 70 -30.17 32.98 -26.60
CA CYS A 70 -29.55 33.34 -25.33
C CYS A 70 -28.92 32.12 -24.65
N GLY A 71 -27.91 32.34 -23.80
CA GLY A 71 -27.24 31.27 -23.08
C GLY A 71 -28.11 30.49 -22.09
N ASP A 72 -27.56 29.40 -21.56
CA ASP A 72 -28.21 28.54 -20.57
C ASP A 72 -28.78 29.34 -19.37
N GLY A 73 -30.07 29.16 -19.10
CA GLY A 73 -30.82 29.88 -18.06
C GLY A 73 -31.26 31.31 -18.42
N LEU A 74 -31.00 31.79 -19.65
CA LEU A 74 -31.42 33.11 -20.13
C LEU A 74 -32.56 32.99 -21.15
N GLU A 75 -33.54 33.88 -21.04
CA GLU A 75 -34.62 34.04 -22.01
C GLU A 75 -34.56 35.39 -22.72
N CYS A 76 -34.93 35.40 -24.00
CA CYS A 76 -35.05 36.64 -24.75
C CYS A 76 -36.34 37.38 -24.35
N LYS A 77 -36.21 38.44 -23.54
CA LYS A 77 -37.36 39.26 -23.12
C LYS A 77 -37.45 40.53 -23.99
N PRO A 78 -38.66 40.93 -24.43
CA PRO A 78 -38.83 42.10 -25.29
C PRO A 78 -38.41 43.39 -24.57
N LEU A 79 -37.81 44.31 -25.32
CA LEU A 79 -37.61 45.69 -24.86
C LEU A 79 -38.98 46.39 -24.93
N GLY A 80 -39.33 47.19 -23.91
CA GLY A 80 -40.63 47.85 -23.82
C GLY A 80 -41.05 48.63 -25.08
N PRO A 81 -42.34 48.96 -25.23
CA PRO A 81 -42.89 49.52 -26.47
C PRO A 81 -42.08 50.74 -26.95
N GLY A 82 -41.63 50.68 -28.22
CA GLY A 82 -40.90 51.76 -28.88
C GLY A 82 -39.36 51.73 -28.79
N ARG A 83 -38.74 50.87 -27.97
CA ARG A 83 -37.26 50.81 -27.86
C ARG A 83 -36.66 49.68 -28.71
N ARG A 84 -36.13 50.01 -29.90
CA ARG A 84 -35.29 49.10 -30.71
C ARG A 84 -33.82 49.47 -30.53
N ARG A 85 -32.98 48.52 -30.10
CA ARG A 85 -31.51 48.71 -30.02
C ARG A 85 -30.86 48.06 -31.26
N GLY A 86 -30.69 48.83 -32.33
CA GLY A 86 -30.09 48.35 -33.58
C GLY A 86 -30.85 47.20 -34.25
N GLY A 87 -32.19 47.17 -34.17
CA GLY A 87 -33.03 46.14 -34.81
C GLY A 87 -33.24 44.85 -34.00
N SER A 88 -32.75 44.74 -32.76
CA SER A 88 -33.14 43.65 -31.84
C SER A 88 -34.53 43.90 -31.24
N LYS A 89 -35.30 42.82 -31.06
CA LYS A 89 -36.64 42.85 -30.44
C LYS A 89 -36.61 42.68 -28.93
N GLY A 90 -35.48 42.25 -28.35
CA GLY A 90 -35.35 42.01 -26.91
C GLY A 90 -33.90 42.00 -26.41
N VAL A 91 -33.75 41.67 -25.13
CA VAL A 91 -32.47 41.41 -24.45
C VAL A 91 -32.54 40.09 -23.67
N CYS A 92 -31.41 39.39 -23.59
CA CYS A 92 -31.30 38.17 -22.79
C CYS A 92 -31.40 38.50 -21.29
N ARG A 93 -32.29 37.83 -20.57
CA ARG A 93 -32.53 38.03 -19.13
C ARG A 93 -32.63 36.68 -18.42
N CYS A 94 -32.07 36.58 -17.21
CA CYS A 94 -32.14 35.35 -16.42
C CYS A 94 -33.59 34.98 -16.10
N THR A 95 -33.91 33.68 -16.22
CA THR A 95 -35.22 33.12 -15.89
C THR A 95 -35.56 33.30 -14.41
N SER A 96 -34.56 33.17 -13.54
CA SER A 96 -34.67 33.51 -12.12
C SER A 96 -34.04 34.87 -11.84
N GLN A 97 -34.74 35.71 -11.09
CA GLN A 97 -34.23 36.99 -10.59
C GLN A 97 -33.99 36.95 -9.07
N GLN A 98 -34.01 35.76 -8.47
CA GLN A 98 -33.72 35.59 -7.04
C GLN A 98 -32.23 35.69 -6.80
N GLU A 99 -31.86 36.42 -5.74
CA GLU A 99 -30.48 36.47 -5.28
C GLU A 99 -30.02 35.09 -4.82
N VAL A 100 -28.76 34.76 -5.14
CA VAL A 100 -28.15 33.49 -4.77
C VAL A 100 -26.79 33.73 -4.13
N CYS A 101 -26.48 32.98 -3.08
CA CYS A 101 -25.16 32.96 -2.48
C CYS A 101 -24.31 31.88 -3.16
N ALA A 102 -23.08 32.22 -3.57
CA ALA A 102 -22.16 31.26 -4.14
C ALA A 102 -21.15 30.75 -3.09
N SER A 103 -20.44 29.68 -3.45
CA SER A 103 -19.39 29.09 -2.61
C SER A 103 -18.18 30.00 -2.38
N ASP A 104 -18.04 31.08 -3.14
CA ASP A 104 -17.02 32.13 -2.94
C ASP A 104 -17.43 33.15 -1.84
N GLY A 105 -18.57 32.94 -1.18
CA GLY A 105 -19.10 33.82 -0.13
C GLY A 105 -19.71 35.12 -0.66
N ARG A 106 -19.85 35.29 -1.98
CA ARG A 106 -20.47 36.46 -2.60
C ARG A 106 -21.93 36.18 -2.95
N THR A 107 -22.77 37.18 -2.71
CA THR A 107 -24.17 37.17 -3.16
C THR A 107 -24.24 37.74 -4.58
N TYR A 108 -24.91 37.02 -5.47
CA TYR A 108 -25.15 37.41 -6.85
C TYR A 108 -26.64 37.69 -7.03
N GLY A 109 -26.96 38.75 -7.79
CA GLY A 109 -28.35 39.15 -8.00
C GLY A 109 -29.22 38.10 -8.73
N ASN A 110 -28.62 37.12 -9.40
CA ASN A 110 -29.30 35.94 -9.92
C ASN A 110 -28.33 34.78 -10.23
N VAL A 111 -28.89 33.58 -10.44
CA VAL A 111 -28.13 32.36 -10.77
C VAL A 111 -27.33 32.48 -12.07
N CYS A 112 -27.79 33.25 -13.06
CA CYS A 112 -27.09 33.41 -14.32
C CYS A 112 -25.80 34.25 -14.16
N LYS A 113 -25.84 35.31 -13.35
CA LYS A 113 -24.66 36.12 -13.01
C LYS A 113 -23.63 35.33 -12.21
N MET A 114 -24.08 34.51 -11.26
CA MET A 114 -23.22 33.62 -10.48
C MET A 114 -22.49 32.61 -11.38
N LYS A 115 -23.23 31.91 -12.26
CA LYS A 115 -22.65 30.99 -13.25
C LYS A 115 -21.68 31.69 -14.21
N ALA A 116 -22.01 32.89 -14.68
CA ALA A 116 -21.14 33.67 -15.56
C ALA A 116 -19.83 34.10 -14.86
N ALA A 117 -19.89 34.49 -13.58
CA ALA A 117 -18.72 34.83 -12.78
C ALA A 117 -17.83 33.60 -12.55
N SER A 118 -18.41 32.45 -12.21
CA SER A 118 -17.70 31.18 -12.04
C SER A 118 -16.95 30.77 -13.30
N ARG A 119 -17.60 30.85 -14.48
CA ARG A 119 -16.96 30.56 -15.77
C ARG A 119 -15.82 31.53 -16.10
N ARG A 120 -15.93 32.82 -15.75
CA ARG A 120 -14.83 33.79 -15.92
C ARG A 120 -13.64 33.49 -15.01
N ALA A 121 -13.90 33.03 -13.79
CA ALA A 121 -12.85 32.68 -12.83
C ALA A 121 -12.04 31.46 -13.30
N GLN A 122 -12.71 30.41 -13.83
CA GLN A 122 -12.03 29.24 -14.41
C GLN A 122 -11.10 29.58 -15.57
N GLN A 123 -11.35 30.66 -16.30
CA GLN A 123 -10.59 31.04 -17.51
C GLN A 123 -9.32 31.86 -17.22
N ARG A 124 -9.17 32.43 -16.02
CA ARG A 124 -8.03 33.29 -15.67
C ARG A 124 -6.77 32.56 -15.21
N GLY A 125 -6.74 31.22 -15.27
CA GLY A 125 -5.48 30.47 -15.24
C GLY A 125 -4.60 30.74 -14.02
N SER A 126 -5.14 30.55 -12.82
CA SER A 126 -4.44 29.98 -11.66
C SER A 126 -5.46 29.97 -10.52
N CYS A 127 -6.38 28.99 -10.55
CA CYS A 127 -6.96 28.57 -9.29
C CYS A 127 -5.87 27.76 -8.60
N SER A 128 -4.97 28.43 -7.87
CA SER A 128 -4.56 27.83 -6.60
C SER A 128 -5.89 27.56 -5.88
N LEU A 129 -6.31 26.30 -5.87
CA LEU A 129 -7.44 25.82 -5.09
C LEU A 129 -7.05 25.85 -3.61
N ASP A 130 -6.48 26.95 -3.14
CA ASP A 130 -6.49 27.32 -1.74
C ASP A 130 -7.91 27.78 -1.46
N HIS A 131 -8.78 26.78 -1.28
CA HIS A 131 -9.98 26.93 -0.46
C HIS A 131 -9.64 26.41 0.93
N PRO A 132 -8.81 27.12 1.75
CA PRO A 132 -8.47 26.67 3.10
C PRO A 132 -9.72 26.54 4.00
N ASN A 133 -10.84 27.14 3.60
CA ASN A 133 -12.13 27.03 4.31
C ASN A 133 -13.06 25.93 3.78
N SER A 134 -12.73 25.22 2.70
CA SER A 134 -13.54 24.07 2.29
C SER A 134 -13.29 22.91 3.25
N PRO A 135 -14.34 22.26 3.79
CA PRO A 135 -14.19 21.11 4.69
C PRO A 135 -13.28 20.01 4.13
N ARG A 136 -13.23 19.86 2.80
CA ARG A 136 -12.34 18.90 2.12
C ARG A 136 -10.86 19.17 2.39
N TYR A 137 -10.40 20.42 2.39
CA TYR A 137 -8.99 20.74 2.63
C TYR A 137 -8.68 20.91 4.12
N LYS A 138 -9.71 21.05 4.96
CA LYS A 138 -9.56 21.24 6.41
C LYS A 138 -9.57 19.93 7.21
N PHE A 139 -10.33 18.94 6.77
CA PHE A 139 -10.60 17.72 7.57
C PHE A 139 -10.14 16.42 6.92
N ASN A 140 -9.44 16.47 5.77
CA ASN A 140 -8.89 15.27 5.13
C ASN A 140 -7.52 14.86 5.70
N PHE A 141 -7.38 14.88 7.03
CA PHE A 141 -6.14 14.52 7.72
C PHE A 141 -5.66 13.09 7.39
N ILE A 142 -6.59 12.16 7.10
CA ILE A 142 -6.23 10.80 6.65
C ILE A 142 -5.53 10.83 5.30
N ALA A 143 -5.99 11.68 4.36
CA ALA A 143 -5.35 11.79 3.05
C ALA A 143 -3.94 12.38 3.19
N ASP A 144 -3.77 13.37 4.06
CA ASP A 144 -2.47 14.00 4.32
C ASP A 144 -1.48 12.98 4.91
N VAL A 145 -1.93 12.13 5.84
CA VAL A 145 -1.14 11.04 6.40
C VAL A 145 -0.75 10.03 5.33
N VAL A 146 -1.70 9.61 4.49
CA VAL A 146 -1.45 8.66 3.39
C VAL A 146 -0.43 9.22 2.40
N GLU A 147 -0.58 10.47 1.98
CA GLU A 147 0.35 11.14 1.06
C GLU A 147 1.76 11.19 1.63
N LYS A 148 1.89 11.48 2.93
CA LYS A 148 3.17 11.51 3.65
C LYS A 148 3.85 10.13 3.71
N ILE A 149 3.10 9.07 4.04
CA ILE A 149 3.68 7.75 4.34
C ILE A 149 3.79 6.82 3.14
N ALA A 150 2.93 6.99 2.13
CA ALA A 150 2.82 6.08 0.98
C ALA A 150 4.15 5.78 0.27
N PRO A 151 5.06 6.74 0.06
CA PRO A 151 6.34 6.48 -0.61
C PRO A 151 7.24 5.47 0.12
N ALA A 152 7.09 5.31 1.43
CA ALA A 152 7.90 4.42 2.26
C ALA A 152 7.27 3.03 2.47
N VAL A 153 6.05 2.80 1.97
CA VAL A 153 5.37 1.50 2.00
C VAL A 153 5.74 0.72 0.75
N VAL A 154 5.98 -0.58 0.92
CA VAL A 154 6.46 -1.46 -0.15
C VAL A 154 5.61 -2.72 -0.27
N HIS A 155 5.55 -3.26 -1.48
CA HIS A 155 5.02 -4.59 -1.75
C HIS A 155 6.13 -5.62 -1.63
N ILE A 156 5.87 -6.75 -0.96
CA ILE A 156 6.82 -7.84 -0.75
C ILE A 156 6.25 -9.12 -1.34
N GLU A 157 7.05 -9.77 -2.17
CA GLU A 157 6.69 -10.99 -2.85
C GLU A 157 7.79 -12.05 -2.65
N LEU A 158 7.39 -13.21 -2.14
CA LEU A 158 8.22 -14.40 -2.04
C LEU A 158 7.83 -15.34 -3.17
N PHE A 159 8.78 -15.74 -4.01
CA PHE A 159 8.55 -16.67 -5.10
C PHE A 159 9.66 -17.71 -5.21
N VAL A 160 9.34 -18.84 -5.83
CA VAL A 160 10.31 -19.86 -6.22
C VAL A 160 10.28 -20.01 -7.73
N ARG A 161 11.46 -20.10 -8.33
CA ARG A 161 11.60 -20.43 -9.75
C ARG A 161 11.63 -21.94 -9.91
N HIS A 162 10.64 -22.49 -10.62
CA HIS A 162 10.55 -23.93 -10.84
C HIS A 162 11.73 -24.40 -11.73
N PRO A 163 12.55 -25.37 -11.28
CA PRO A 163 13.76 -25.79 -11.99
C PRO A 163 13.52 -26.30 -13.42
N LEU A 164 12.41 -27.03 -13.63
CA LEU A 164 12.10 -27.70 -14.91
C LEU A 164 11.35 -26.83 -15.93
N PHE A 165 10.54 -25.87 -15.49
CA PHE A 165 9.64 -25.10 -16.37
C PHE A 165 9.96 -23.61 -16.42
N GLY A 166 10.91 -23.13 -15.61
CA GLY A 166 11.31 -21.73 -15.55
C GLY A 166 10.21 -20.76 -15.05
N ARG A 167 9.03 -21.27 -14.66
CA ARG A 167 7.92 -20.45 -14.14
C ARG A 167 8.20 -19.99 -12.71
N HIS A 168 7.86 -18.74 -12.43
CA HIS A 168 7.87 -18.16 -11.10
C HIS A 168 6.55 -18.52 -10.40
N MET A 169 6.63 -19.28 -9.30
CA MET A 169 5.49 -19.59 -8.45
C MET A 169 5.56 -18.70 -7.21
N ARG A 170 4.52 -17.91 -7.00
CA ARG A 170 4.37 -17.05 -5.82
C ARG A 170 4.02 -17.92 -4.61
N LEU A 171 4.78 -17.77 -3.54
CA LEU A 171 4.61 -18.51 -2.28
C LEU A 171 3.93 -17.68 -1.20
N SER A 172 4.33 -16.41 -1.10
CA SER A 172 3.77 -15.46 -0.14
C SER A 172 3.78 -14.06 -0.75
N SER A 173 2.86 -13.22 -0.29
CA SER A 173 2.68 -11.86 -0.74
C SER A 173 2.19 -11.03 0.43
N GLY A 174 2.71 -9.84 0.57
CA GLY A 174 2.33 -8.92 1.64
C GLY A 174 2.90 -7.53 1.44
N SER A 175 2.86 -6.75 2.51
CA SER A 175 3.40 -5.40 2.55
C SER A 175 4.55 -5.28 3.53
N GLY A 176 5.28 -4.18 3.45
CA GLY A 176 6.28 -3.77 4.43
C GLY A 176 6.47 -2.27 4.40
N PHE A 177 7.38 -1.78 5.23
CA PHE A 177 7.76 -0.38 5.25
C PHE A 177 9.24 -0.19 5.53
N ILE A 178 9.79 0.88 4.95
CA ILE A 178 11.22 1.19 5.00
C ILE A 178 11.52 1.96 6.29
N VAL A 179 12.48 1.47 7.08
CA VAL A 179 12.89 2.08 8.35
C VAL A 179 14.27 2.73 8.30
N THR A 180 15.06 2.45 7.26
CA THR A 180 16.34 3.13 7.03
C THR A 180 16.52 3.54 5.57
N HIS A 181 17.19 4.69 5.36
CA HIS A 181 17.52 5.20 4.03
C HIS A 181 18.42 4.25 3.23
N SER A 182 19.11 3.32 3.92
CA SER A 182 19.96 2.28 3.34
C SER A 182 19.18 1.05 2.85
N GLY A 183 17.86 1.00 3.07
CA GLY A 183 16.98 -0.06 2.56
C GLY A 183 16.70 -1.21 3.52
N VAL A 184 16.73 -0.98 4.83
CA VAL A 184 16.15 -1.92 5.80
C VAL A 184 14.64 -1.73 5.80
N ILE A 185 13.92 -2.84 5.66
CA ILE A 185 12.46 -2.90 5.60
C ILE A 185 11.97 -3.84 6.69
N VAL A 186 10.88 -3.44 7.37
CA VAL A 186 10.18 -4.25 8.36
C VAL A 186 8.89 -4.79 7.76
N THR A 187 8.57 -6.04 8.10
CA THR A 187 7.34 -6.74 7.71
C THR A 187 7.05 -7.86 8.73
N ASN A 188 6.04 -8.69 8.48
CA ASN A 188 5.78 -9.89 9.28
C ASN A 188 6.67 -11.08 8.89
N ALA A 189 6.89 -11.98 9.84
CA ALA A 189 7.65 -13.20 9.59
C ALA A 189 6.94 -14.10 8.58
N HIS A 190 5.60 -14.21 8.64
CA HIS A 190 4.84 -15.03 7.70
C HIS A 190 4.83 -14.50 6.25
N VAL A 191 5.18 -13.23 6.03
CA VAL A 191 5.30 -12.65 4.67
C VAL A 191 6.56 -13.15 3.97
N VAL A 192 7.64 -13.35 4.73
CA VAL A 192 8.97 -13.70 4.20
C VAL A 192 9.38 -15.15 4.43
N THR A 193 8.55 -15.91 5.15
CA THR A 193 8.77 -17.34 5.40
C THR A 193 7.66 -18.18 4.75
N THR A 194 8.01 -19.41 4.36
CA THR A 194 7.04 -20.40 3.86
C THR A 194 7.09 -21.63 4.77
N ALA A 195 5.94 -22.20 5.09
CA ALA A 195 5.83 -23.49 5.76
C ALA A 195 5.84 -24.67 4.75
N THR A 196 5.65 -24.38 3.46
CA THR A 196 5.60 -25.39 2.40
C THR A 196 7.02 -25.67 1.88
N THR A 197 7.39 -26.94 1.81
CA THR A 197 8.62 -27.40 1.16
C THR A 197 8.48 -27.23 -0.35
N VAL A 198 9.22 -26.28 -0.93
CA VAL A 198 9.16 -25.98 -2.37
C VAL A 198 10.49 -26.34 -3.01
N THR A 199 10.45 -27.00 -4.16
CA THR A 199 11.63 -27.37 -4.95
C THR A 199 12.20 -26.14 -5.66
N GLY A 200 13.18 -25.50 -5.03
CA GLY A 200 13.93 -24.37 -5.61
C GLY A 200 14.40 -23.39 -4.54
N ARG A 201 15.26 -22.43 -4.93
CA ARG A 201 15.71 -21.37 -4.02
C ARG A 201 14.63 -20.28 -3.92
N PRO A 202 14.07 -20.02 -2.73
CA PRO A 202 13.16 -18.89 -2.54
C PRO A 202 13.89 -17.58 -2.81
N GLN A 203 13.22 -16.68 -3.52
CA GLN A 203 13.69 -15.33 -3.81
C GLN A 203 12.66 -14.33 -3.29
N LEU A 204 13.14 -13.28 -2.63
CA LEU A 204 12.33 -12.15 -2.19
C LEU A 204 12.53 -10.98 -3.14
N ARG A 205 11.41 -10.41 -3.58
CA ARG A 205 11.39 -9.18 -4.34
C ARG A 205 10.55 -8.15 -3.61
N VAL A 206 11.07 -6.93 -3.58
CA VAL A 206 10.42 -5.76 -3.01
C VAL A 206 10.12 -4.80 -4.14
N GLN A 207 8.90 -4.26 -4.17
CA GLN A 207 8.50 -3.25 -5.15
C GLN A 207 8.08 -1.98 -4.40
N LEU A 208 8.63 -0.85 -4.81
CA LEU A 208 8.37 0.47 -4.23
C LEU A 208 7.16 1.14 -4.87
N HIS A 209 6.71 2.23 -4.23
CA HIS A 209 5.61 3.05 -4.71
C HIS A 209 5.84 3.66 -6.11
N ASP A 210 7.09 3.92 -6.50
CA ASP A 210 7.44 4.44 -7.83
C ASP A 210 7.57 3.35 -8.91
N GLY A 211 7.37 2.08 -8.53
CA GLY A 211 7.48 0.93 -9.42
C GLY A 211 8.88 0.31 -9.48
N ASP A 212 9.88 0.89 -8.82
CA ASP A 212 11.22 0.29 -8.75
C ASP A 212 11.16 -1.05 -8.00
N ALA A 213 11.82 -2.08 -8.54
CA ALA A 213 11.86 -3.42 -7.96
C ALA A 213 13.29 -3.80 -7.54
N TYR A 214 13.42 -4.39 -6.36
CA TYR A 214 14.70 -4.80 -5.78
C TYR A 214 14.63 -6.25 -5.31
N ASP A 215 15.71 -6.98 -5.53
CA ASP A 215 15.92 -8.25 -4.83
C ASP A 215 16.27 -7.95 -3.36
N ALA A 216 15.68 -8.74 -2.46
CA ALA A 216 15.84 -8.57 -1.02
C ALA A 216 16.39 -9.82 -0.35
N MET A 217 17.08 -9.62 0.78
CA MET A 217 17.57 -10.68 1.64
C MET A 217 16.98 -10.53 3.04
N VAL A 218 16.56 -11.64 3.64
CA VAL A 218 16.15 -11.67 5.04
C VAL A 218 17.37 -11.40 5.92
N ARG A 219 17.27 -10.43 6.84
CA ARG A 219 18.31 -10.19 7.84
C ARG A 219 18.03 -10.94 9.13
N GLU A 220 16.82 -10.75 9.67
CA GLU A 220 16.41 -11.36 10.93
C GLU A 220 14.91 -11.65 10.93
N VAL A 221 14.51 -12.68 11.67
CA VAL A 221 13.12 -13.12 11.82
C VAL A 221 12.87 -13.53 13.27
N ASP A 222 11.87 -12.94 13.89
CA ASP A 222 11.27 -13.42 15.15
C ASP A 222 9.91 -14.06 14.81
N ARG A 223 9.87 -15.39 14.80
CA ARG A 223 8.63 -16.14 14.52
C ARG A 223 7.63 -16.08 15.67
N LYS A 224 8.08 -15.90 16.92
CA LYS A 224 7.18 -15.79 18.08
C LYS A 224 6.45 -14.45 18.03
N ALA A 225 7.17 -13.38 17.68
CA ALA A 225 6.59 -12.06 17.54
C ALA A 225 5.95 -11.78 16.17
N ASP A 226 6.17 -12.66 15.19
CA ASP A 226 5.79 -12.47 13.79
C ASP A 226 6.37 -11.18 13.17
N ILE A 227 7.64 -10.87 13.47
CA ILE A 227 8.38 -9.72 12.93
C ILE A 227 9.54 -10.21 12.07
N ALA A 228 9.79 -9.58 10.95
CA ALA A 228 10.99 -9.79 10.15
C ALA A 228 11.58 -8.47 9.64
N THR A 229 12.91 -8.47 9.47
CA THR A 229 13.61 -7.43 8.73
C THR A 229 14.23 -8.02 7.47
N ILE A 230 14.07 -7.28 6.36
CA ILE A 230 14.72 -7.59 5.09
C ILE A 230 15.57 -6.40 4.64
N LYS A 231 16.52 -6.66 3.76
CA LYS A 231 17.44 -5.66 3.21
C LYS A 231 17.40 -5.66 1.69
N VAL A 232 17.19 -4.48 1.12
CA VAL A 232 17.41 -4.19 -0.30
C VAL A 232 18.63 -3.29 -0.48
N ASN A 233 19.24 -3.27 -1.66
CA ASN A 233 20.38 -2.41 -1.98
C ASN A 233 19.96 -1.34 -3.00
N PRO A 234 19.44 -0.19 -2.54
CA PRO A 234 18.95 0.85 -3.43
C PRO A 234 20.10 1.67 -3.99
N GLN A 235 19.91 2.18 -5.22
CA GLN A 235 20.86 3.11 -5.85
C GLN A 235 20.71 4.54 -5.35
N LYS A 236 19.53 4.87 -4.80
CA LYS A 236 19.16 6.18 -4.25
C LYS A 236 18.76 6.05 -2.78
N LYS A 237 18.82 7.15 -2.03
CA LYS A 237 18.27 7.17 -0.67
C LYS A 237 16.77 6.93 -0.74
N LEU A 238 16.27 6.03 0.09
CA LEU A 238 14.85 5.69 0.15
C LEU A 238 14.10 6.56 1.16
N PRO A 239 12.81 6.87 0.93
CA PRO A 239 11.95 7.46 1.95
C PRO A 239 11.78 6.47 3.11
N VAL A 240 11.64 6.99 4.34
CA VAL A 240 11.59 6.17 5.56
C VAL A 240 10.42 6.59 6.44
N LEU A 241 9.89 5.63 7.19
CA LEU A 241 8.97 5.90 8.29
C LEU A 241 9.70 5.86 9.63
N SER A 242 9.32 6.79 10.52
CA SER A 242 9.79 6.79 11.90
C SER A 242 8.92 5.84 12.72
N VAL A 243 9.55 5.12 13.65
CA VAL A 243 8.85 4.23 14.59
C VAL A 243 8.47 5.06 15.82
N GLY A 244 7.17 5.14 16.10
CA GLY A 244 6.62 5.83 17.27
C GLY A 244 6.59 4.95 18.51
N ARG A 245 5.99 5.45 19.60
CA ARG A 245 5.85 4.72 20.88
C ARG A 245 4.43 4.19 21.03
N SER A 246 4.28 2.87 21.00
CA SER A 246 2.97 2.22 21.16
C SER A 246 2.43 2.32 22.59
N SER A 247 3.32 2.51 23.58
CA SER A 247 2.96 2.74 24.98
C SER A 247 2.12 3.99 25.21
N ASP A 248 2.22 4.97 24.30
CA ASP A 248 1.60 6.28 24.45
C ASP A 248 0.23 6.35 23.75
N LEU A 249 -0.17 5.26 23.08
CA LEU A 249 -1.44 5.17 22.36
C LEU A 249 -2.63 5.28 23.29
N ARG A 250 -3.62 6.06 22.85
CA ARG A 250 -4.89 6.21 23.57
C ARG A 250 -6.02 5.48 22.85
N PRO A 251 -6.90 4.77 23.58
CA PRO A 251 -8.15 4.31 22.99
C PRO A 251 -8.91 5.47 22.34
N GLY A 252 -9.38 5.27 21.11
CA GLY A 252 -10.05 6.28 20.28
C GLY A 252 -9.14 7.08 19.35
N GLU A 253 -7.81 6.90 19.42
CA GLU A 253 -6.88 7.56 18.50
C GLU A 253 -7.06 7.05 17.07
N PHE A 254 -7.11 7.96 16.10
CA PHE A 254 -7.21 7.60 14.68
C PHE A 254 -5.92 6.95 14.19
N VAL A 255 -6.08 5.87 13.43
CA VAL A 255 -4.99 5.14 12.82
C VAL A 255 -5.28 4.81 11.37
N VAL A 256 -4.21 4.71 10.58
CA VAL A 256 -4.25 4.32 9.17
C VAL A 256 -3.47 3.03 9.00
N ALA A 257 -4.15 1.98 8.54
CA ALA A 257 -3.51 0.74 8.12
C ALA A 257 -3.30 0.79 6.60
N ILE A 258 -2.04 0.85 6.19
CA ILE A 258 -1.66 0.95 4.78
C ILE A 258 -0.82 -0.24 4.36
N GLY A 259 -0.99 -0.63 3.10
CA GLY A 259 -0.11 -1.56 2.43
C GLY A 259 -0.16 -1.40 0.92
N SER A 260 0.62 -2.22 0.24
CA SER A 260 0.70 -2.30 -1.21
C SER A 260 0.38 -3.75 -1.61
N PRO A 261 -0.91 -4.14 -1.74
CA PRO A 261 -1.29 -5.49 -2.22
C PRO A 261 -0.71 -5.82 -3.59
N PHE A 262 -0.54 -4.82 -4.44
CA PHE A 262 -0.01 -4.92 -5.78
C PHE A 262 0.98 -3.77 -5.99
N ALA A 263 1.94 -3.97 -6.90
CA ALA A 263 2.76 -2.88 -7.42
C ALA A 263 1.85 -1.72 -7.82
N LEU A 264 2.12 -0.51 -7.32
CA LEU A 264 1.45 0.75 -7.71
C LEU A 264 0.03 0.98 -7.16
N GLN A 265 -0.54 0.07 -6.36
CA GLN A 265 -1.84 0.27 -5.73
C GLN A 265 -1.76 0.08 -4.23
N ASN A 266 -1.98 1.17 -3.49
CA ASN A 266 -2.05 1.12 -2.04
C ASN A 266 -3.45 0.68 -1.59
N THR A 267 -3.52 -0.26 -0.66
CA THR A 267 -4.73 -0.48 0.15
C THR A 267 -4.60 0.32 1.42
N VAL A 268 -5.51 1.27 1.57
CA VAL A 268 -5.60 2.12 2.76
C VAL A 268 -6.92 1.84 3.43
N THR A 269 -6.85 1.58 4.73
CA THR A 269 -8.01 1.54 5.61
C THR A 269 -7.73 2.42 6.82
N THR A 270 -8.79 2.99 7.40
CA THR A 270 -8.69 3.86 8.57
C THR A 270 -9.61 3.33 9.65
N GLY A 271 -9.25 3.58 10.89
CA GLY A 271 -10.04 3.24 12.05
C GLY A 271 -9.53 3.99 13.27
N ILE A 272 -9.88 3.49 14.44
CA ILE A 272 -9.38 3.94 15.72
C ILE A 272 -8.68 2.80 16.46
N VAL A 273 -7.84 3.14 17.43
CA VAL A 273 -7.36 2.19 18.43
C VAL A 273 -8.52 1.85 19.35
N SER A 274 -8.96 0.59 19.35
CA SER A 274 -9.95 0.09 20.32
C SER A 274 -9.31 -0.14 21.68
N THR A 275 -8.12 -0.76 21.69
CA THR A 275 -7.34 -1.06 22.90
C THR A 275 -5.85 -1.05 22.53
N ALA A 276 -5.02 -0.37 23.31
CA ALA A 276 -3.57 -0.29 23.06
C ALA A 276 -2.81 -1.56 23.48
N GLN A 277 -3.36 -2.34 24.41
CA GLN A 277 -2.74 -3.54 24.98
C GLN A 277 -3.82 -4.62 25.17
N ARG A 278 -3.89 -5.57 24.23
CA ARG A 278 -4.74 -6.75 24.34
C ARG A 278 -3.85 -7.98 24.50
N ASP A 279 -3.96 -8.67 25.63
CA ASP A 279 -3.21 -9.90 25.89
C ASP A 279 -3.59 -10.97 24.85
N GLY A 280 -2.58 -11.53 24.17
CA GLY A 280 -2.75 -12.60 23.19
C GLY A 280 -3.44 -13.86 23.75
N LYS A 281 -3.37 -14.10 25.05
CA LYS A 281 -4.09 -15.20 25.74
C LYS A 281 -5.60 -15.01 25.67
N GLU A 282 -6.09 -13.78 25.71
CA GLU A 282 -7.52 -13.48 25.53
C GLU A 282 -8.01 -13.75 24.10
N LEU A 283 -7.08 -13.80 23.14
CA LEU A 283 -7.36 -14.11 21.73
C LEU A 283 -7.33 -15.62 21.45
N GLY A 284 -7.16 -16.46 22.49
CA GLY A 284 -7.06 -17.90 22.34
C GLY A 284 -5.71 -18.37 21.77
N ILE A 285 -4.72 -17.49 21.68
CA ILE A 285 -3.36 -17.82 21.24
C ILE A 285 -2.63 -18.43 22.44
N LYS A 286 -2.65 -19.76 22.53
CA LYS A 286 -1.85 -20.50 23.50
C LYS A 286 -0.37 -20.19 23.26
N ASP A 287 0.36 -19.86 24.32
CA ASP A 287 1.78 -19.45 24.34
C ASP A 287 2.13 -18.04 23.81
N SER A 288 1.15 -17.15 23.68
CA SER A 288 1.44 -15.72 23.47
C SER A 288 1.63 -15.00 24.81
N ASP A 289 2.86 -14.57 25.09
CA ASP A 289 3.15 -13.56 26.11
C ASP A 289 3.15 -12.14 25.51
N MET A 290 2.45 -11.93 24.40
CA MET A 290 2.47 -10.69 23.66
C MET A 290 1.13 -9.96 23.74
N ASP A 291 1.25 -8.64 23.93
CA ASP A 291 0.15 -7.71 23.76
C ASP A 291 0.06 -7.24 22.30
N TYR A 292 -1.17 -7.04 21.84
CA TYR A 292 -1.47 -6.51 20.52
C TYR A 292 -2.23 -5.18 20.61
N ILE A 293 -2.05 -4.35 19.60
CA ILE A 293 -2.91 -3.18 19.37
C ILE A 293 -4.17 -3.69 18.68
N GLN A 294 -5.34 -3.43 19.27
CA GLN A 294 -6.62 -3.74 18.67
C GLN A 294 -7.15 -2.50 17.93
N THR A 295 -7.59 -2.68 16.69
CA THR A 295 -8.19 -1.60 15.88
C THR A 295 -9.38 -2.13 15.07
N ASP A 296 -10.32 -1.24 14.76
CA ASP A 296 -11.40 -1.49 13.81
C ASP A 296 -11.00 -1.19 12.35
N ALA A 297 -9.80 -0.65 12.12
CA ALA A 297 -9.23 -0.51 10.79
C ALA A 297 -9.14 -1.90 10.12
N ILE A 298 -9.67 -2.02 8.91
CA ILE A 298 -9.76 -3.31 8.24
C ILE A 298 -8.35 -3.76 7.80
N ILE A 299 -7.91 -4.91 8.31
CA ILE A 299 -6.67 -5.56 7.88
C ILE A 299 -7.01 -6.75 6.97
N ASN A 300 -6.29 -6.86 5.85
CA ASN A 300 -6.42 -7.93 4.88
C ASN A 300 -5.03 -8.33 4.35
N TYR A 301 -4.97 -9.34 3.47
CA TYR A 301 -3.72 -9.76 2.84
C TYR A 301 -2.97 -8.62 2.11
N GLY A 302 -3.69 -7.58 1.69
CA GLY A 302 -3.13 -6.44 0.98
C GLY A 302 -2.33 -5.48 1.85
N ASN A 303 -2.69 -5.34 3.14
CA ASN A 303 -1.97 -4.48 4.08
C ASN A 303 -1.29 -5.22 5.23
N SER A 304 -1.42 -6.56 5.33
CA SER A 304 -0.63 -7.41 6.22
C SER A 304 0.87 -7.24 5.98
N GLY A 305 1.64 -7.11 7.06
CA GLY A 305 3.05 -6.74 7.05
C GLY A 305 3.33 -5.25 6.86
N GLY A 306 2.33 -4.47 6.42
CA GLY A 306 2.43 -3.02 6.30
C GLY A 306 2.31 -2.30 7.65
N PRO A 307 2.58 -0.99 7.69
CA PRO A 307 2.53 -0.22 8.93
C PRO A 307 1.08 0.13 9.32
N LEU A 308 0.84 0.15 10.63
CA LEU A 308 -0.26 0.87 11.26
C LEU A 308 0.33 2.19 11.78
N VAL A 309 -0.18 3.32 11.30
CA VAL A 309 0.37 4.65 11.64
C VAL A 309 -0.64 5.54 12.36
N ASN A 310 -0.14 6.44 13.20
CA ASN A 310 -0.91 7.51 13.82
C ASN A 310 -1.05 8.73 12.89
N LEU A 311 -1.72 9.78 13.36
CA LEU A 311 -1.93 11.02 12.60
C LEU A 311 -0.65 11.84 12.36
N ASP A 312 0.41 11.59 13.13
CA ASP A 312 1.72 12.22 12.91
C ASP A 312 2.53 11.50 11.81
N GLY A 313 2.04 10.37 11.31
CA GLY A 313 2.71 9.52 10.32
C GLY A 313 3.82 8.65 10.92
N GLU A 314 3.77 8.41 12.22
CA GLU A 314 4.68 7.51 12.92
C GLU A 314 4.10 6.09 12.95
N VAL A 315 4.95 5.08 12.80
CA VAL A 315 4.56 3.68 12.88
C VAL A 315 4.33 3.31 14.33
N ILE A 316 3.07 2.99 14.67
CA ILE A 316 2.66 2.53 15.99
C ILE A 316 2.42 1.02 16.03
N GLY A 317 2.38 0.35 14.87
CA GLY A 317 2.43 -1.11 14.82
C GLY A 317 2.61 -1.72 13.42
N ILE A 318 2.64 -3.06 13.34
CA ILE A 318 2.64 -3.83 12.08
C ILE A 318 1.31 -4.54 11.93
N ASN A 319 0.61 -4.31 10.82
CA ASN A 319 -0.66 -4.96 10.51
C ASN A 319 -0.46 -6.48 10.39
N THR A 320 -1.15 -7.31 11.19
CA THR A 320 -0.95 -8.76 11.20
C THR A 320 -2.21 -9.57 10.90
N LEU A 321 -3.17 -9.54 11.82
CA LEU A 321 -4.27 -10.50 11.82
C LEU A 321 -5.62 -9.78 11.85
N LYS A 322 -6.58 -10.35 11.12
CA LYS A 322 -8.00 -10.04 11.26
C LYS A 322 -8.68 -11.25 11.86
N VAL A 323 -9.39 -11.06 12.99
CA VAL A 323 -10.14 -12.15 13.65
C VAL A 323 -11.60 -12.15 13.20
N THR A 324 -12.24 -10.98 13.18
CA THR A 324 -13.63 -10.82 12.74
C THR A 324 -13.86 -9.42 12.15
N ALA A 325 -15.06 -9.14 11.64
CA ALA A 325 -15.40 -7.80 11.17
C ALA A 325 -15.29 -6.78 12.31
N GLY A 326 -14.54 -5.69 12.09
CA GLY A 326 -14.32 -4.64 13.09
C GLY A 326 -13.32 -4.97 14.20
N ILE A 327 -12.63 -6.11 14.13
CA ILE A 327 -11.55 -6.47 15.07
C ILE A 327 -10.34 -6.96 14.29
N SER A 328 -9.34 -6.09 14.20
CA SER A 328 -8.02 -6.37 13.65
C SER A 328 -6.94 -6.13 14.70
N PHE A 329 -5.79 -6.78 14.53
CA PHE A 329 -4.64 -6.70 15.43
C PHE A 329 -3.39 -6.24 14.69
N ALA A 330 -2.57 -5.48 15.42
CA ALA A 330 -1.25 -5.08 14.99
C ALA A 330 -0.21 -5.34 16.09
N ILE A 331 1.01 -5.68 15.68
CA ILE A 331 2.15 -5.84 16.59
C ILE A 331 2.61 -4.45 17.05
N PRO A 332 2.74 -4.17 18.37
CA PRO A 332 3.11 -2.84 18.86
C PRO A 332 4.51 -2.36 18.43
N SER A 333 4.66 -1.07 18.13
CA SER A 333 5.92 -0.47 17.68
C SER A 333 7.08 -0.57 18.69
N ASP A 334 6.79 -0.61 19.99
CA ASP A 334 7.84 -0.79 21.00
C ASP A 334 8.49 -2.18 20.90
N ARG A 335 7.74 -3.18 20.43
CA ARG A 335 8.29 -4.51 20.12
C ARG A 335 9.20 -4.44 18.89
N ILE A 336 8.83 -3.68 17.87
CA ILE A 336 9.66 -3.44 16.68
C ILE A 336 10.97 -2.77 17.08
N SER A 337 10.91 -1.72 17.92
CA SER A 337 12.08 -0.98 18.39
C SER A 337 13.05 -1.89 19.14
N ARG A 338 12.53 -2.75 20.03
CA ARG A 338 13.34 -3.74 20.75
C ARG A 338 14.00 -4.73 19.79
N PHE A 339 13.23 -5.27 18.84
CA PHE A 339 13.74 -6.21 17.83
C PHE A 339 14.85 -5.59 16.98
N LEU A 340 14.69 -4.34 16.53
CA LEU A 340 15.70 -3.62 15.75
C LEU A 340 16.98 -3.34 16.58
N ALA A 341 16.84 -2.99 17.85
CA ALA A 341 17.98 -2.75 18.74
C ALA A 341 18.78 -4.04 19.00
N GLU A 342 18.08 -5.15 19.26
CA GLU A 342 18.71 -6.47 19.42
C GLU A 342 19.43 -6.92 18.14
N SER A 343 18.84 -6.67 16.97
CA SER A 343 19.46 -6.94 15.67
C SER A 343 20.78 -6.21 15.47
N GLN A 344 20.80 -4.91 15.79
CA GLN A 344 22.00 -4.08 15.63
C GLN A 344 23.12 -4.55 16.55
N THR A 345 22.81 -4.88 17.81
CA THR A 345 23.82 -5.37 18.77
C THR A 345 24.40 -6.72 18.38
N LYS A 346 23.60 -7.64 17.82
CA LYS A 346 24.11 -8.92 17.26
C LYS A 346 25.03 -8.67 16.08
N HIS A 347 24.68 -7.74 15.19
CA HIS A 347 25.52 -7.41 14.03
C HIS A 347 26.83 -6.71 14.41
N SER A 348 26.83 -5.79 15.38
CA SER A 348 28.06 -5.17 15.87
C SER A 348 28.94 -6.18 16.61
N LYS A 349 28.34 -7.07 17.42
CA LYS A 349 29.08 -8.18 18.04
C LYS A 349 29.61 -9.18 17.02
N ALA A 350 28.92 -9.44 15.91
CA ALA A 350 29.41 -10.29 14.82
C ALA A 350 30.54 -9.65 14.00
N LEU A 351 30.58 -8.32 13.94
CA LEU A 351 31.68 -7.55 13.33
C LEU A 351 32.92 -7.50 14.25
N GLU A 352 32.72 -7.42 15.57
CA GLU A 352 33.80 -7.52 16.57
C GLU A 352 34.28 -8.96 16.78
N SER A 353 33.40 -9.96 16.72
CA SER A 353 33.73 -11.38 16.88
C SER A 353 34.30 -12.03 15.62
N LYS A 354 34.39 -11.32 14.49
CA LYS A 354 35.19 -11.75 13.33
C LYS A 354 36.69 -11.77 13.62
N SER A 355 37.14 -11.19 14.73
CA SER A 355 38.51 -11.30 15.22
C SER A 355 38.74 -12.48 16.17
N GLU A 356 37.70 -13.04 16.79
CA GLU A 356 37.84 -14.09 17.82
C GLU A 356 36.57 -14.94 17.93
N ARG A 357 36.40 -15.94 17.07
CA ARG A 357 35.89 -17.29 17.42
C ARG A 357 35.58 -18.13 16.17
N ASP A 358 36.57 -18.92 15.77
CA ASP A 358 36.37 -20.29 15.31
C ASP A 358 35.67 -21.08 16.44
N LYS A 359 34.34 -21.13 16.46
CA LYS A 359 33.59 -22.20 17.14
C LYS A 359 32.29 -22.46 16.36
N GLY A 360 32.30 -23.51 15.54
CA GLY A 360 31.14 -23.96 14.76
C GLY A 360 29.99 -24.40 15.65
N GLU A 361 28.77 -24.08 15.23
CA GLU A 361 27.53 -24.43 15.91
C GLU A 361 26.90 -25.64 15.17
N ILE A 362 26.63 -26.74 15.89
CA ILE A 362 25.99 -27.93 15.32
C ILE A 362 24.49 -27.63 15.15
N LYS A 363 24.05 -27.37 13.92
CA LYS A 363 22.62 -27.22 13.60
C LYS A 363 21.98 -28.59 13.33
N PRO A 364 20.70 -28.77 13.69
CA PRO A 364 19.96 -29.99 13.37
C PRO A 364 19.81 -30.25 11.88
N LEU A 365 19.89 -31.52 11.55
CA LEU A 365 19.80 -32.08 10.21
C LEU A 365 18.42 -32.71 9.92
N ILE A 366 17.53 -32.67 10.91
CA ILE A 366 16.19 -33.28 10.90
C ILE A 366 15.21 -32.28 11.51
N GLN A 367 14.04 -32.11 10.89
CA GLN A 367 12.94 -31.37 11.48
C GLN A 367 12.10 -32.31 12.35
N LEU A 368 12.04 -32.01 13.64
CA LEU A 368 11.41 -32.82 14.67
C LEU A 368 10.09 -32.18 15.11
N GLU A 369 9.05 -32.99 15.28
CA GLU A 369 7.80 -32.56 15.93
C GLU A 369 7.48 -33.50 17.08
N PHE A 370 6.96 -32.91 18.15
CA PHE A 370 6.56 -33.67 19.31
C PHE A 370 5.35 -34.56 19.01
N PHE A 371 5.35 -35.77 19.57
CA PHE A 371 4.33 -36.77 19.34
C PHE A 371 2.95 -36.26 19.81
N LYS A 372 1.98 -36.15 18.89
CA LYS A 372 0.61 -35.71 19.20
C LYS A 372 -0.29 -36.91 19.49
N PRO A 373 -1.30 -36.78 20.37
CA PRO A 373 -2.24 -37.87 20.66
C PRO A 373 -2.98 -38.42 19.42
N GLU A 374 -3.17 -37.61 18.38
CA GLU A 374 -3.80 -38.03 17.13
C GLU A 374 -2.92 -39.01 16.32
N THR A 375 -1.60 -38.95 16.50
CA THR A 375 -0.61 -39.85 15.90
C THR A 375 -0.63 -41.25 16.54
N LEU A 376 -1.19 -41.40 17.76
CA LEU A 376 -1.29 -42.68 18.50
C LEU A 376 -2.09 -43.76 17.75
N ARG A 377 -3.00 -43.38 16.84
CA ARG A 377 -3.77 -44.37 16.07
C ARG A 377 -2.90 -45.21 15.13
N ARG A 378 -1.70 -44.72 14.77
CA ARG A 378 -0.78 -45.38 13.84
C ARG A 378 0.31 -46.18 14.54
N PHE A 379 0.52 -45.94 15.83
CA PHE A 379 1.55 -46.58 16.66
C PHE A 379 1.00 -46.85 18.08
N PRO A 380 0.04 -47.78 18.23
CA PRO A 380 -0.67 -48.00 19.49
C PRO A 380 0.22 -48.53 20.64
N GLU A 381 1.43 -48.99 20.34
CA GLU A 381 2.39 -49.56 21.31
C GLU A 381 3.49 -48.57 21.76
N VAL A 382 3.55 -47.36 21.18
CA VAL A 382 4.56 -46.35 21.53
C VAL A 382 3.99 -45.39 22.59
N SER A 383 4.53 -45.42 23.81
CA SER A 383 4.11 -44.57 24.93
C SER A 383 4.66 -43.13 24.86
N SER A 384 5.84 -42.94 24.25
CA SER A 384 6.50 -41.64 24.05
C SER A 384 7.54 -41.72 22.93
N GLY A 385 7.80 -40.61 22.24
CA GLY A 385 8.85 -40.48 21.23
C GLY A 385 8.80 -39.14 20.51
N VAL A 386 9.65 -38.95 19.51
CA VAL A 386 9.65 -37.75 18.65
C VAL A 386 9.49 -38.16 17.20
N LEU A 387 8.52 -37.56 16.51
CA LEU A 387 8.23 -37.86 15.11
C LEU A 387 9.18 -37.09 14.20
N VAL A 388 9.83 -37.82 13.29
CA VAL A 388 10.62 -37.27 12.19
C VAL A 388 9.67 -36.79 11.11
N ARG A 389 9.54 -35.46 11.00
CA ARG A 389 8.70 -34.82 10.00
C ARG A 389 9.39 -34.69 8.66
N GLN A 390 10.68 -34.40 8.69
CA GLN A 390 11.45 -34.20 7.48
C GLN A 390 12.92 -34.45 7.77
N VAL A 391 13.59 -35.12 6.84
CA VAL A 391 15.03 -35.30 6.84
C VAL A 391 15.63 -34.36 5.78
N ILE A 392 16.67 -33.62 6.14
CA ILE A 392 17.32 -32.67 5.22
C ILE A 392 18.26 -33.47 4.28
N PRO A 393 18.24 -33.23 2.95
CA PRO A 393 19.13 -33.93 2.02
C PRO A 393 20.62 -33.67 2.24
N ASN A 394 21.46 -34.65 1.92
CA ASN A 394 22.92 -34.67 2.09
C ASN A 394 23.38 -34.47 3.55
N THR A 395 22.58 -34.94 4.50
CA THR A 395 22.92 -34.87 5.91
C THR A 395 23.24 -36.25 6.49
N PRO A 396 24.00 -36.33 7.60
CA PRO A 396 24.16 -37.56 8.37
C PRO A 396 22.87 -38.32 8.67
N ALA A 397 21.75 -37.62 8.83
CA ALA A 397 20.46 -38.26 9.07
C ALA A 397 19.91 -38.98 7.84
N GLU A 398 19.97 -38.36 6.66
CA GLU A 398 19.59 -38.99 5.40
C GLU A 398 20.56 -40.12 5.03
N ASN A 399 21.86 -39.84 5.10
CA ASN A 399 22.92 -40.83 4.83
C ASN A 399 22.86 -42.01 5.80
N GLY A 400 22.40 -41.76 7.03
CA GLY A 400 22.18 -42.76 8.06
C GLY A 400 20.89 -43.56 7.89
N GLY A 401 20.04 -43.22 6.90
CA GLY A 401 18.84 -43.99 6.56
C GLY A 401 17.59 -43.63 7.35
N ILE A 402 17.58 -42.49 8.06
CA ILE A 402 16.38 -41.94 8.70
C ILE A 402 15.43 -41.44 7.62
N GLN A 403 14.13 -41.66 7.81
CA GLN A 403 13.08 -41.30 6.86
C GLN A 403 11.97 -40.48 7.52
N GLU A 404 11.21 -39.77 6.69
CA GLU A 404 9.97 -39.14 7.14
C GLU A 404 8.98 -40.20 7.65
N GLY A 405 8.35 -39.91 8.80
CA GLY A 405 7.42 -40.82 9.46
C GLY A 405 8.05 -41.74 10.49
N ASP A 406 9.38 -41.74 10.61
CA ASP A 406 10.11 -42.41 11.67
C ASP A 406 9.80 -41.80 13.04
N VAL A 407 9.72 -42.63 14.08
CA VAL A 407 9.52 -42.16 15.46
C VAL A 407 10.75 -42.52 16.29
N ILE A 408 11.50 -41.53 16.74
CA ILE A 408 12.66 -41.73 17.61
C ILE A 408 12.15 -42.01 19.02
N VAL A 409 12.42 -43.20 19.54
CA VAL A 409 11.94 -43.65 20.87
C VAL A 409 13.06 -43.68 21.91
N LYS A 410 14.33 -43.88 21.50
CA LYS A 410 15.50 -43.73 22.37
C LYS A 410 16.67 -43.06 21.65
N VAL A 411 17.50 -42.37 22.43
CA VAL A 411 18.81 -41.84 22.01
C VAL A 411 19.88 -42.31 22.99
N ASN A 412 20.92 -42.96 22.49
CA ASN A 412 22.01 -43.53 23.29
C ASN A 412 21.53 -44.45 24.43
N GLY A 413 20.43 -45.18 24.20
CA GLY A 413 19.80 -46.05 25.21
C GLY A 413 18.86 -45.35 26.19
N HIS A 414 18.76 -44.02 26.15
CA HIS A 414 17.83 -43.24 26.99
C HIS A 414 16.50 -43.00 26.27
N PRO A 415 15.34 -43.25 26.93
CA PRO A 415 14.02 -42.96 26.35
C PRO A 415 13.87 -41.48 25.99
N VAL A 416 13.29 -41.21 24.82
CA VAL A 416 12.98 -39.85 24.34
C VAL A 416 11.55 -39.50 24.71
N GLN A 417 11.38 -38.48 25.54
CA GLN A 417 10.12 -37.92 25.99
C GLN A 417 9.86 -36.50 25.48
N THR A 418 10.88 -35.79 25.02
CA THR A 418 10.80 -34.44 24.46
C THR A 418 11.78 -34.25 23.30
N ILE A 419 11.61 -33.18 22.51
CA ILE A 419 12.60 -32.82 21.49
C ILE A 419 13.92 -32.38 22.17
N ASP A 420 13.85 -31.83 23.38
CA ASP A 420 15.01 -31.39 24.16
C ASP A 420 15.95 -32.54 24.53
N ASP A 421 15.42 -33.74 24.75
CA ASP A 421 16.24 -34.94 25.00
C ASP A 421 17.16 -35.27 23.80
N ILE A 422 16.69 -35.01 22.58
CA ILE A 422 17.48 -35.18 21.35
C ILE A 422 18.50 -34.04 21.21
N TRP A 423 18.14 -32.81 21.59
CA TRP A 423 19.06 -31.67 21.58
C TRP A 423 20.23 -31.86 22.53
N GLU A 424 19.96 -32.33 23.74
CA GLU A 424 20.98 -32.59 24.75
C GLU A 424 21.97 -33.65 24.26
N ALA A 425 21.45 -34.75 23.67
CA ALA A 425 22.29 -35.79 23.11
C ALA A 425 23.19 -35.28 21.96
N LEU A 426 22.70 -34.37 21.12
CA LEU A 426 23.46 -33.77 20.01
C LEU A 426 24.65 -32.90 20.48
N GLN A 427 24.62 -32.36 21.69
CA GLN A 427 25.72 -31.53 22.21
C GLN A 427 26.99 -32.33 22.55
N GLY A 428 26.87 -33.65 22.73
CA GLY A 428 27.98 -34.51 23.14
C GLY A 428 29.10 -34.70 22.11
N HIS A 429 28.93 -34.24 20.86
CA HIS A 429 29.87 -34.46 19.73
C HIS A 429 30.25 -35.94 19.50
N GLN A 430 29.45 -36.87 20.02
CA GLN A 430 29.60 -38.32 19.87
C GLN A 430 28.58 -38.86 18.86
N PRO A 431 28.81 -40.05 18.29
CA PRO A 431 27.80 -40.74 17.48
C PRO A 431 26.53 -40.96 18.31
N LEU A 432 25.37 -40.73 17.69
CA LEU A 432 24.07 -40.96 18.28
C LEU A 432 23.52 -42.31 17.85
N LEU A 433 23.33 -43.21 18.82
CA LEU A 433 22.59 -44.44 18.61
C LEU A 433 21.09 -44.16 18.82
N LEU A 434 20.36 -44.05 17.72
CA LEU A 434 18.92 -43.80 17.71
C LEU A 434 18.16 -45.12 17.59
N GLU A 435 17.21 -45.34 18.48
CA GLU A 435 16.19 -46.39 18.35
C GLU A 435 14.95 -45.75 17.75
N ILE A 436 14.57 -46.22 16.55
CA ILE A 436 13.52 -45.66 15.72
C ILE A 436 12.46 -46.71 15.45
N ARG A 437 11.19 -46.34 15.66
CA ARG A 437 10.04 -47.11 15.22
C ARG A 437 9.64 -46.69 13.82
N ARG A 438 9.68 -47.62 12.86
CA ARG A 438 9.18 -47.44 11.49
C ARG A 438 8.09 -48.47 11.23
N GLY A 439 6.83 -48.03 11.28
CA GLY A 439 5.69 -48.94 11.28
C GLY A 439 5.70 -49.86 12.52
N ASN A 440 5.84 -51.17 12.31
CA ASN A 440 5.93 -52.18 13.38
C ASN A 440 7.35 -52.62 13.70
N ASP A 441 8.36 -52.09 12.99
CA ASP A 441 9.75 -52.49 13.16
C ASP A 441 10.48 -51.52 14.10
N ASP A 442 11.30 -52.07 15.00
CA ASP A 442 12.27 -51.32 15.80
C ASP A 442 13.63 -51.40 15.11
N LEU A 443 14.15 -50.24 14.73
CA LEU A 443 15.40 -50.09 13.98
C LEU A 443 16.42 -49.30 14.79
N LEU A 444 17.69 -49.69 14.71
CA LEU A 444 18.80 -48.99 15.34
C LEU A 444 19.65 -48.29 14.27
N PHE A 445 19.87 -46.99 14.45
CA PHE A 445 20.65 -46.16 13.55
C PHE A 445 21.79 -45.48 14.32
N ASN A 446 23.00 -45.58 13.81
CA ASN A 446 24.14 -44.86 14.36
C ASN A 446 24.45 -43.63 13.50
N ILE A 447 24.14 -42.44 14.01
CA ILE A 447 24.26 -41.18 13.28
C ILE A 447 25.43 -40.39 13.82
N HIS A 448 26.35 -39.99 12.94
CA HIS A 448 27.46 -39.11 13.30
C HIS A 448 27.08 -37.65 13.04
N PRO A 449 26.87 -36.81 14.07
CA PRO A 449 26.56 -35.40 13.86
C PRO A 449 27.72 -34.70 13.13
N GLN A 450 27.40 -33.87 12.13
CA GLN A 450 28.39 -33.04 11.45
C GLN A 450 28.20 -31.57 11.84
N VAL A 451 29.31 -30.91 12.17
CA VAL A 451 29.32 -29.45 12.38
C VAL A 451 29.19 -28.78 11.01
N MET A 452 28.06 -28.15 10.74
CA MET A 452 27.89 -27.35 9.53
C MET A 452 28.49 -25.97 9.76
N THR A 453 29.67 -25.73 9.17
CA THR A 453 30.27 -24.40 9.07
C THR A 453 29.73 -23.68 7.82
N HIS A 454 29.34 -22.42 7.97
CA HIS A 454 28.89 -21.56 6.87
C HIS A 454 29.93 -20.50 6.55
#